data_AF-A0A1I2V5P9-F1
#
_entry.id   AF-A0A1I2V5P9-F1
#
_cell.length_a   1.000
_cell.length_b   1.000
_cell.length_c   1.000
_cell.angle_alpha   90.00
_cell.angle_beta   90.00
_cell.angle_gamma   90.00
#
_symmetry.space_group_name_H-M   'P 1'
#
loop_
_entity.id
_entity.type
_entity.pdbx_description
1 polymer ?
#
loop_
_entity_poly.entity_id
_entity_poly.type
_entity_poly.pdbx_seq_one_letter_code
_entity_poly.pdbx_strand_id
1 'polypeptide(L)' 'EDIIGYEEFYKYLVPACEFYVERRHPEHKEIVEQKLKEIREAYGLK' A
#
# COMPACT_ATOMS: atom_id res chain seq x y z
N GLU A 1 -22.98 -5.00 -0.83
CA GLU A 1 -21.80 -4.36 -1.43
C GLU A 1 -20.88 -4.03 -0.27
N ASP A 2 -19.74 -4.72 -0.18
CA ASP A 2 -18.78 -4.52 0.92
C ASP A 2 -17.89 -3.33 0.58
N ILE A 3 -18.45 -2.13 0.72
CA ILE A 3 -17.72 -0.89 0.58
C ILE A 3 -16.91 -0.69 1.87
N ILE A 4 -15.61 -0.98 1.79
CA ILE A 4 -14.68 -0.74 2.90
C ILE A 4 -14.15 0.70 2.85
N GLY A 5 -13.87 1.28 4.02
CA GLY A 5 -13.24 2.60 4.13
C GLY A 5 -11.77 2.57 3.71
N TYR A 6 -11.20 3.75 3.40
CA TYR A 6 -9.79 3.84 2.97
C TYR A 6 -8.80 3.30 4.02
N GLU A 7 -9.07 3.46 5.32
CA GLU A 7 -8.24 2.88 6.38
C GLU A 7 -8.23 1.36 6.34
N GLU A 8 -9.39 0.75 6.12
CA GLU A 8 -9.53 -0.70 6.05
C GLU A 8 -8.89 -1.24 4.77
N PHE A 9 -9.08 -0.56 3.64
CA PHE A 9 -8.37 -0.85 2.40
C PHE A 9 -6.84 -0.79 2.58
N TYR A 10 -6.33 0.23 3.26
CA TYR A 10 -4.90 0.41 3.44
C TYR A 10 -4.24 -0.71 4.25
N LYS A 11 -4.97 -1.29 5.22
CA LYS A 11 -4.52 -2.48 5.96
C LYS A 11 -4.27 -3.70 5.07
N TYR A 12 -4.97 -3.81 3.94
CA TYR A 12 -4.75 -4.88 2.96
C TYR A 12 -3.72 -4.51 1.90
N LEU A 13 -3.67 -3.23 1.52
CA LEU A 13 -2.76 -2.75 0.48
C LEU A 13 -1.28 -2.91 0.89
N VAL A 14 -0.93 -2.48 2.10
CA VAL A 14 0.47 -2.52 2.59
C VAL A 14 1.06 -3.93 2.54
N PRO A 15 0.47 -4.96 3.17
CA PRO A 15 1.05 -6.30 3.16
C PRO A 15 1.06 -6.93 1.75
N ALA A 16 0.11 -6.58 0.88
CA ALA A 16 0.14 -7.04 -0.51
C ALA A 16 1.33 -6.46 -1.28
N CYS A 17 1.62 -5.17 -1.06
CA CYS A 17 2.78 -4.48 -1.62
C CYS A 17 4.10 -5.05 -1.07
N GLU A 18 4.18 -5.29 0.24
CA GLU A 18 5.35 -5.93 0.87
C GLU A 18 5.61 -7.32 0.28
N PHE A 19 4.57 -8.15 0.18
CA PHE A 19 4.68 -9.48 -0.43
C PHE A 19 5.17 -9.42 -1.88
N TYR A 20 4.65 -8.48 -2.67
CA TYR A 20 5.07 -8.27 -4.06
C TYR A 20 6.56 -7.95 -4.17
N VAL A 21 7.04 -7.01 -3.35
CA VAL A 21 8.43 -6.57 -3.36
C VAL A 21 9.35 -7.68 -2.85
N GLU A 22 9.03 -8.30 -1.71
CA GLU A 22 9.90 -9.31 -1.09
C GLU A 22 10.04 -10.59 -1.93
N ARG A 23 8.97 -11.02 -2.60
CA ARG A 23 8.93 -12.32 -3.27
C ARG A 23 9.24 -12.28 -4.76
N ARG A 24 9.00 -11.15 -5.42
CA ARG A 24 8.99 -11.08 -6.89
C ARG A 24 9.83 -9.95 -7.45
N HIS A 25 9.84 -8.77 -6.81
CA HIS A 25 10.43 -7.56 -7.37
C HIS A 25 11.11 -6.68 -6.31
N PRO A 26 12.24 -7.13 -5.73
CA PRO A 26 12.97 -6.32 -4.74
C PRO A 26 13.44 -4.97 -5.31
N GLU A 27 13.69 -4.87 -6.62
CA GLU A 27 14.03 -3.65 -7.33
C GLU A 27 12.92 -2.59 -7.30
N HIS A 28 11.67 -2.99 -7.06
CA HIS A 28 10.53 -2.08 -6.98
C HIS A 28 10.29 -1.52 -5.57
N LYS A 29 11.13 -1.85 -4.59
CA LYS A 29 10.93 -1.44 -3.20
C LYS A 29 10.72 0.07 -3.04
N GLU A 30 11.64 0.87 -3.57
CA GLU A 30 11.62 2.32 -3.40
C GLU A 30 10.39 2.98 -4.05
N ILE A 31 10.02 2.54 -5.26
CA ILE A 31 8.83 3.07 -5.94
C ILE A 31 7.53 2.66 -5.26
N VAL A 32 7.46 1.45 -4.69
CA VAL A 32 6.29 0.99 -3.94
C VAL A 32 6.15 1.76 -2.64
N GLU A 33 7.23 1.96 -1.89
CA GLU A 33 7.23 2.77 -0.66
C GLU A 33 6.80 4.23 -0.94
N GLN A 34 7.32 4.83 -2.01
CA GLN A 34 6.93 6.18 -2.44
C GLN A 34 5.44 6.27 -2.77
N LYS A 35 4.89 5.30 -3.51
CA LYS A 35 3.46 5.26 -3.85
C LYS A 35 2.57 5.05 -2.62
N LEU A 36 2.97 4.19 -1.69
CA LEU A 36 2.23 3.99 -0.43
C LEU A 36 2.18 5.29 0.39
N LYS A 37 3.29 6.05 0.42
CA LYS A 37 3.33 7.36 1.06
C LYS A 37 2.37 8.36 0.40
N GLU A 38 2.37 8.45 -0.93
CA GLU A 38 1.45 9.31 -1.69
C GLU A 38 -0.02 8.98 -1.40
N ILE A 39 -0.37 7.69 -1.35
CA ILE A 39 -1.71 7.22 -0.99
C ILE A 39 -2.05 7.64 0.45
N ARG A 40 -1.13 7.44 1.40
CA ARG A 40 -1.32 7.81 2.79
C ARG A 40 -1.63 9.30 2.96
N GLU A 41 -0.87 10.15 2.27
CA GLU A 41 -1.05 11.60 2.29
C GLU A 41 -2.37 12.04 1.63
N ALA A 42 -2.70 11.49 0.45
CA ALA A 42 -3.89 11.84 -0.31
C ALA A 42 -5.20 11.54 0.44
N TYR A 43 -5.21 10.45 1.21
CA TYR A 43 -6.40 9.99 1.94
C TYR A 43 -6.36 10.28 3.46
N GLY A 44 -5.35 11.01 3.94
CA GLY A 44 -5.24 11.39 5.35
C GLY A 44 -5.11 10.19 6.31
N LEU A 45 -4.50 9.10 5.84
CA LEU A 45 -4.42 7.84 6.56
C LEU A 45 -3.37 7.94 7.69
N LYS A 46 -3.80 7.71 8.93
CA LYS A 46 -2.94 7.83 10.12
C LYS A 46 -2.08 6.59 10.36
#